data_AF-A0A955YKV0-F1
#
_entry.id   AF-A0A955YKV0-F1
#
_cell.length_a   1.000
_cell.length_b   1.000
_cell.length_c   1.000
_cell.angle_alpha   90.00
_cell.angle_beta   90.00
_cell.angle_gamma   90.00
#
_symmetry.space_group_name_H-M   'P 1'
#
loop_
_entity.id
_entity.type
_entity.pdbx_description
1 polymer ?
#
loop_
_entity_poly.entity_id
_entity_poly.type
_entity_poly.pdbx_seq_one_letter_code
_entity_poly.pdbx_strand_id
1 'polypeptide(L)'
;EPELGATPVPKASLRKLVGLARQHFATETRLPVSRREEAPRRLVYLLDHEYSSRSLSWSRLKAADRRAATAVMQVADELGAHCSLALAHVQETWQCEPEDYGYDYGYRRAPPAMAADEYTLTDLIDDSVELRSWLGRDGRACDARGGHVRSHELCFNKASDELTPFHVDHEGWQGNYGNTVERWYHRAALVLWPAEHDFDLRAEENHAWAVEMLAALPSSDGDLLNRRARALLAWWPTVPDTGSCVLPSASCARLMGVAQRLDDPAIALDLLARIGVSGLTDKALFPGLRALVEQRGAGWGLALYTRWVPKHARAEWCLGIDDFTASMTETDGPVRAFATQLVAREASAWSERARQAPEEWLSPKAHQQHAAVFASLLAASGMLEGRDTQRALLEQAAALSELAHLAIIERALLHPRAPSLRKALKGSDLVKRAVSVARAGSRGPERRADDCSLKVMLRCSCADCKQLHAFLSATDARLDWPLAKARRQHIHGVIDSRALPVSHVTLRQGSPHKLQLTKDAGAIRKREKAHRARQGAVLSALQAVGLARA
;
A
#
# COMPACT_ATOMS: atom_id res chain seq x y z
N GLU A 1 -27.74 -8.63 -36.62
CA GLU A 1 -27.05 -7.35 -36.37
C GLU A 1 -28.09 -6.25 -36.34
N PRO A 2 -27.97 -5.21 -35.51
CA PRO A 2 -28.86 -4.06 -35.66
C PRO A 2 -28.53 -3.38 -36.99
N GLU A 3 -29.40 -3.55 -37.98
CA GLU A 3 -29.36 -2.74 -39.21
C GLU A 3 -29.60 -1.29 -38.80
N LEU A 4 -28.52 -0.52 -38.69
CA LEU A 4 -28.60 0.93 -38.80
C LEU A 4 -29.14 1.17 -40.21
N GLY A 5 -30.45 1.39 -40.35
CA GLY A 5 -31.14 1.58 -41.64
C GLY A 5 -30.74 2.87 -42.38
N ALA A 6 -29.44 3.13 -42.48
CA ALA A 6 -28.80 4.24 -43.15
C ALA A 6 -28.12 3.74 -44.41
N THR A 7 -28.13 4.58 -45.45
CA THR A 7 -27.48 4.32 -46.73
C THR A 7 -25.97 4.08 -46.54
N PRO A 8 -25.39 3.05 -47.18
CA PRO A 8 -23.96 2.79 -47.10
C PRO A 8 -23.13 3.97 -47.62
N VAL A 9 -21.95 4.16 -47.04
CA VAL A 9 -21.07 5.27 -47.41
C VAL A 9 -20.52 5.05 -48.84
N PRO A 10 -20.47 6.08 -49.70
CA PRO A 10 -19.86 5.96 -51.02
C PRO A 10 -18.43 5.43 -50.94
N LYS A 11 -18.07 4.45 -51.80
CA LYS A 11 -16.77 3.75 -51.76
C LYS A 11 -15.55 4.69 -51.75
N ALA A 12 -15.60 5.80 -52.48
CA ALA A 12 -14.51 6.78 -52.52
C ALA A 12 -14.32 7.48 -51.16
N SER A 13 -15.42 7.86 -50.51
CA SER A 13 -15.40 8.44 -49.17
C SER A 13 -14.94 7.42 -48.12
N LEU A 14 -15.40 6.17 -48.22
CA LEU A 14 -14.98 5.10 -47.32
C LEU A 14 -13.46 4.87 -47.39
N ARG A 15 -12.87 4.80 -48.59
CA ARG A 15 -11.41 4.67 -48.75
C ARG A 15 -10.64 5.81 -48.09
N LYS A 16 -11.15 7.05 -48.19
CA LYS A 16 -10.54 8.21 -47.55
C LYS A 16 -10.61 8.10 -46.03
N LEU A 17 -11.75 7.71 -45.47
CA LEU A 17 -11.93 7.51 -44.03
C LEU A 17 -11.03 6.39 -43.47
N VAL A 18 -10.91 5.28 -44.20
CA VAL A 18 -9.98 4.18 -43.85
C VAL A 18 -8.54 4.68 -43.84
N GLY A 19 -8.15 5.51 -44.82
CA GLY A 19 -6.82 6.14 -44.87
C GLY A 19 -6.54 7.03 -43.65
N LEU A 20 -7.50 7.87 -43.26
CA LEU A 20 -7.41 8.74 -42.09
C LEU A 20 -7.32 7.94 -40.79
N ALA A 21 -8.12 6.88 -40.64
CA ALA A 21 -8.06 6.00 -39.48
C ALA A 21 -6.70 5.29 -39.36
N ARG A 22 -6.12 4.83 -40.49
CA ARG A 22 -4.75 4.27 -40.48
C ARG A 22 -3.71 5.31 -40.08
N GLN A 23 -3.83 6.53 -40.58
CA GLN A 23 -2.94 7.62 -40.20
C GLN A 23 -3.05 7.92 -38.70
N HIS A 24 -4.25 7.96 -38.14
CA HIS A 24 -4.48 8.14 -36.70
C HIS A 24 -3.70 7.12 -35.88
N PHE A 25 -3.91 5.82 -36.13
CA PHE A 25 -3.22 4.74 -35.41
C PHE A 25 -1.70 4.68 -35.63
N ALA A 26 -1.18 5.34 -36.67
CA ALA A 26 0.26 5.39 -36.96
C ALA A 26 0.94 6.68 -36.46
N THR A 27 0.19 7.71 -36.06
CA THR A 27 0.74 9.02 -35.68
C THR A 27 1.11 9.01 -34.21
N GLU A 28 2.40 8.92 -33.90
CA GLU A 28 2.90 9.08 -32.54
C GLU A 28 2.70 10.52 -32.07
N THR A 29 2.14 10.68 -30.86
CA THR A 29 1.85 11.99 -30.28
C THR A 29 2.52 12.11 -28.92
N ARG A 30 3.12 13.27 -28.65
CA ARG A 30 3.68 13.58 -27.34
C ARG A 30 2.58 14.04 -26.39
N LEU A 31 2.35 13.29 -25.32
CA LEU A 31 1.38 13.65 -24.29
C LEU A 31 1.90 14.78 -23.38
N PRO A 32 1.05 15.69 -22.88
CA PRO A 32 1.47 16.81 -22.03
C PRO A 32 2.23 16.37 -20.75
N VAL A 33 1.80 15.25 -20.16
CA VAL A 33 2.30 14.74 -18.88
C VAL A 33 3.41 13.68 -19.06
N SER A 34 3.64 13.20 -20.29
CA SER A 34 4.63 12.15 -20.58
C SER A 34 5.75 12.67 -21.49
N ARG A 35 6.98 12.23 -21.23
CA ARG A 35 8.12 12.46 -22.15
C ARG A 35 8.16 11.45 -23.29
N ARG A 36 7.24 10.49 -23.33
CA ARG A 36 7.16 9.48 -24.39
C ARG A 36 6.15 9.89 -25.45
N GLU A 37 6.55 9.69 -26.70
CA GLU A 37 5.65 9.71 -27.85
C GLU A 37 5.00 8.34 -27.94
N GLU A 38 3.68 8.31 -28.05
CA GLU A 38 2.90 7.07 -28.14
C GLU A 38 1.84 7.24 -29.23
N ALA A 39 1.61 6.18 -30.01
CA ALA A 39 0.52 6.13 -30.98
C ALA A 39 -0.81 5.79 -30.27
N PRO A 40 -1.96 6.34 -30.73
CA PRO A 40 -3.25 6.06 -30.14
C PRO A 40 -3.61 4.57 -30.27
N ARG A 41 -4.10 3.97 -29.19
CA ARG A 41 -4.59 2.58 -29.21
C ARG A 41 -6.05 2.46 -29.64
N ARG A 42 -6.77 3.59 -29.62
CA ARG A 42 -8.18 3.71 -30.00
C ARG A 42 -8.45 5.08 -30.61
N LEU A 43 -9.54 5.15 -31.36
CA LEU A 43 -10.16 6.37 -31.85
C LEU A 43 -11.50 6.53 -31.13
N VAL A 44 -11.66 7.64 -30.42
CA VAL A 44 -12.88 8.01 -29.70
C VAL A 44 -13.49 9.21 -30.42
N TYR A 45 -14.60 8.98 -31.11
CA TYR A 45 -15.32 10.03 -31.81
C TYR A 45 -16.58 10.43 -31.01
N LEU A 46 -16.58 11.63 -30.43
CA LEU A 46 -17.73 12.17 -29.71
C LEU A 46 -18.83 12.57 -30.70
N LEU A 47 -20.05 12.12 -30.42
CA LEU A 47 -21.24 12.44 -31.19
C LEU A 47 -21.76 13.83 -30.85
N ASP A 48 -22.51 14.42 -31.80
CA ASP A 48 -22.89 15.84 -31.76
C ASP A 48 -24.15 16.08 -30.92
N HIS A 49 -24.93 15.04 -30.61
CA HIS A 49 -26.10 15.15 -29.76
C HIS A 49 -25.85 14.62 -28.33
N GLU A 50 -26.63 15.15 -27.39
CA GLU A 50 -26.68 14.67 -26.01
C GLU A 50 -27.46 13.35 -25.92
N TYR A 51 -26.90 12.41 -25.14
CA TYR A 51 -27.49 11.12 -24.84
C TYR A 51 -27.36 10.80 -23.35
N SER A 52 -28.36 10.16 -22.78
CA SER A 52 -28.30 9.57 -21.43
C SER A 52 -28.07 8.05 -21.51
N SER A 53 -27.73 7.44 -20.37
CA SER A 53 -27.62 5.98 -20.25
C SER A 53 -28.87 5.23 -20.68
N ARG A 54 -30.08 5.81 -20.49
CA ARG A 54 -31.36 5.20 -20.89
C ARG A 54 -31.68 5.35 -22.37
N SER A 55 -31.16 6.41 -23.02
CA SER A 55 -31.43 6.70 -24.42
C SER A 55 -30.36 6.18 -25.38
N LEU A 56 -29.20 5.76 -24.87
CA LEU A 56 -28.09 5.26 -25.67
C LEU A 56 -28.45 3.91 -26.32
N SER A 57 -28.66 3.91 -27.63
CA SER A 57 -28.72 2.70 -28.45
C SER A 57 -28.38 3.02 -29.90
N TRP A 58 -27.84 2.04 -30.63
CA TRP A 58 -27.54 2.17 -32.07
C TRP A 58 -28.77 2.61 -32.87
N SER A 59 -29.94 2.03 -32.59
CA SER A 59 -31.19 2.33 -33.28
C SER A 59 -31.76 3.73 -32.95
N ARG A 60 -31.37 4.33 -31.82
CA ARG A 60 -31.87 5.63 -31.35
C ARG A 60 -30.94 6.80 -31.66
N LEU A 61 -29.83 6.56 -32.36
CA LEU A 61 -28.93 7.63 -32.80
C LEU A 61 -29.66 8.61 -33.74
N LYS A 62 -29.49 9.90 -33.44
CA LYS A 62 -30.13 11.03 -34.14
C LYS A 62 -29.39 11.35 -35.43
N ALA A 63 -30.14 11.59 -36.51
CA ALA A 63 -29.70 12.16 -37.78
C ALA A 63 -28.20 12.01 -38.15
N ALA A 64 -27.38 13.03 -37.86
CA ALA A 64 -25.96 13.09 -38.20
C ALA A 64 -25.13 12.01 -37.49
N ASP A 65 -25.41 11.74 -36.21
CA ASP A 65 -24.71 10.72 -35.42
C ASP A 65 -24.92 9.32 -36.00
N ARG A 66 -26.11 9.06 -36.55
CA ARG A 66 -26.38 7.79 -37.22
C ARG A 66 -25.52 7.61 -38.47
N ARG A 67 -25.32 8.67 -39.26
CA ARG A 67 -24.43 8.64 -40.44
C ARG A 67 -22.97 8.43 -40.02
N ALA A 68 -22.53 9.12 -38.97
CA ALA A 68 -21.19 8.93 -38.42
C ALA A 68 -20.98 7.48 -37.93
N ALA A 69 -21.95 6.93 -37.19
CA ALA A 69 -21.93 5.54 -36.72
C ALA A 69 -21.83 4.54 -37.87
N THR A 70 -22.66 4.68 -38.92
CA THR A 70 -22.59 3.83 -40.11
C THR A 70 -21.22 3.92 -40.79
N ALA A 71 -20.66 5.12 -40.92
CA ALA A 71 -19.35 5.31 -41.54
C ALA A 71 -18.22 4.66 -40.72
N VAL A 72 -18.18 4.90 -39.40
CA VAL A 72 -17.16 4.32 -38.51
C VAL A 72 -17.26 2.80 -38.45
N MET A 73 -18.47 2.24 -38.46
CA MET A 73 -18.65 0.78 -38.51
C MET A 73 -18.13 0.18 -39.81
N GLN A 74 -18.39 0.81 -40.97
CA GLN A 74 -17.82 0.36 -42.24
C GLN A 74 -16.29 0.49 -42.30
N VAL A 75 -15.73 1.55 -41.69
CA VAL A 75 -14.28 1.70 -41.53
C VAL A 75 -13.71 0.57 -40.64
N ALA A 76 -14.43 0.21 -39.57
CA ALA A 76 -14.05 -0.90 -38.70
C ALA A 76 -13.97 -2.21 -39.47
N ASP A 77 -14.97 -2.49 -40.31
CA ASP A 77 -15.02 -3.69 -41.15
C ASP A 77 -13.84 -3.77 -42.12
N GLU A 78 -13.52 -2.66 -42.81
CA GLU A 78 -12.38 -2.58 -43.74
C GLU A 78 -11.01 -2.69 -43.04
N LEU A 79 -10.93 -2.34 -41.76
CA LEU A 79 -9.71 -2.42 -40.95
C LEU A 79 -9.58 -3.71 -40.15
N GLY A 80 -10.62 -4.54 -40.09
CA GLY A 80 -10.68 -5.66 -39.13
C GLY A 80 -10.63 -5.20 -37.67
N ALA A 81 -11.11 -3.98 -37.40
CA ALA A 81 -11.12 -3.36 -36.08
C ALA A 81 -12.47 -3.60 -35.37
N HIS A 82 -12.47 -3.45 -34.05
CA HIS A 82 -13.68 -3.49 -33.24
C HIS A 82 -14.29 -2.09 -33.12
N CYS A 83 -15.62 -2.03 -33.06
CA CYS A 83 -16.38 -0.81 -32.85
C CYS A 83 -17.43 -1.00 -31.76
N SER A 84 -17.50 -0.06 -30.83
CA SER A 84 -18.50 0.01 -29.77
C SER A 84 -19.07 1.42 -29.63
N LEU A 85 -20.21 1.52 -28.96
CA LEU A 85 -20.85 2.76 -28.58
C LEU A 85 -20.74 2.88 -27.05
N ALA A 86 -20.29 4.02 -26.55
CA ALA A 86 -20.18 4.28 -25.11
C ALA A 86 -20.81 5.63 -24.75
N LEU A 87 -21.15 5.81 -23.48
CA LEU A 87 -21.51 7.11 -22.93
C LEU A 87 -20.22 7.81 -22.48
N ALA A 88 -19.92 8.96 -23.06
CA ALA A 88 -18.82 9.82 -22.64
C ALA A 88 -19.30 10.81 -21.59
N HIS A 89 -18.71 10.74 -20.41
CA HIS A 89 -18.81 11.74 -19.38
C HIS A 89 -17.66 12.73 -19.57
N VAL A 90 -17.98 13.93 -20.02
CA VAL A 90 -17.00 14.99 -20.29
C VAL A 90 -17.05 15.97 -19.13
N GLN A 91 -15.91 16.27 -18.53
CA GLN A 91 -15.74 17.30 -17.52
C GLN A 91 -14.71 18.29 -18.01
N GLU A 92 -15.07 19.57 -18.02
CA GLU A 92 -14.20 20.67 -18.44
C GLU A 92 -14.12 21.70 -17.33
N THR A 93 -12.90 22.16 -17.06
CA THR A 93 -12.60 23.25 -16.13
C THR A 93 -12.21 24.46 -16.95
N TRP A 94 -12.96 25.54 -16.82
CA TRP A 94 -12.75 26.78 -17.56
C TRP A 94 -12.37 27.91 -16.62
N GLN A 95 -11.53 28.81 -17.12
CA GLN A 95 -11.41 30.14 -16.56
C GLN A 95 -12.63 30.96 -16.99
N CYS A 96 -13.20 31.74 -16.07
CA CYS A 96 -14.29 32.64 -16.38
C CYS A 96 -14.03 34.07 -15.90
N GLU A 97 -14.61 35.02 -16.61
CA GLU A 97 -14.63 36.44 -16.26
C GLU A 97 -16.08 36.88 -16.08
N PRO A 98 -16.37 37.77 -15.11
CA PRO A 98 -17.72 38.33 -14.97
C PRO A 98 -18.12 39.09 -16.24
N GLU A 99 -19.37 38.95 -16.65
CA GLU A 99 -19.94 39.83 -17.69
C GLU A 99 -19.93 41.27 -17.17
N ASP A 100 -19.37 42.17 -17.98
CA ASP A 100 -18.97 43.54 -17.65
C ASP A 100 -19.98 44.33 -16.80
N TYR A 101 -19.76 44.42 -15.48
CA TYR A 101 -20.37 45.42 -14.62
C TYR A 101 -19.39 46.57 -14.43
N GLY A 102 -19.75 47.75 -14.94
CA GLY A 102 -18.96 48.97 -14.87
C GLY A 102 -18.29 49.18 -13.52
N TYR A 103 -16.96 49.27 -13.56
CA TYR A 103 -16.03 49.46 -12.45
C TYR A 103 -16.57 50.41 -11.34
N ASP A 104 -16.87 49.87 -10.17
CA ASP A 104 -16.84 50.63 -8.91
C ASP A 104 -15.74 50.09 -7.99
N TYR A 105 -14.79 50.95 -7.66
CA TYR A 105 -13.58 50.65 -6.90
C TYR A 105 -13.91 50.50 -5.41
N GLY A 106 -14.25 49.28 -4.96
CA GLY A 106 -14.50 48.96 -3.55
C GLY A 106 -13.76 47.71 -3.06
N TYR A 107 -12.74 47.90 -2.22
CA TYR A 107 -11.91 46.84 -1.65
C TYR A 107 -12.69 45.74 -0.89
N ARG A 108 -12.33 44.49 -1.19
CA ARG A 108 -12.13 43.36 -0.25
C ARG A 108 -13.37 42.58 0.23
N ARG A 109 -14.06 41.92 -0.70
CA ARG A 109 -14.73 40.64 -0.45
C ARG A 109 -14.71 39.81 -1.73
N ALA A 110 -14.31 38.53 -1.66
CA ALA A 110 -14.43 37.65 -2.81
C ALA A 110 -15.91 37.61 -3.23
N PRO A 111 -16.23 37.86 -4.51
CA PRO A 111 -17.61 37.79 -4.98
C PRO A 111 -18.18 36.38 -4.74
N PRO A 112 -19.46 36.25 -4.40
CA PRO A 112 -20.13 34.95 -4.27
C PRO A 112 -20.11 34.19 -5.62
N ALA A 113 -20.45 32.90 -5.59
CA ALA A 113 -20.60 32.11 -6.80
C ALA A 113 -21.64 32.78 -7.74
N MET A 114 -21.26 32.96 -9.00
CA MET A 114 -22.05 33.68 -10.01
C MET A 114 -23.00 32.73 -10.74
N ALA A 115 -24.16 33.24 -11.15
CA ALA A 115 -25.11 32.49 -11.97
C ALA A 115 -24.57 32.29 -13.40
N ALA A 116 -25.09 31.28 -14.12
CA ALA A 116 -24.58 30.88 -15.45
C ALA A 116 -24.66 31.97 -16.53
N ASP A 117 -25.49 32.99 -16.32
CA ASP A 117 -25.70 34.18 -17.15
C ASP A 117 -24.90 35.40 -16.70
N GLU A 118 -24.06 35.28 -15.67
CA GLU A 118 -23.28 36.38 -15.10
C GLU A 118 -21.77 36.29 -15.42
N TYR A 119 -21.35 35.31 -16.22
CA TYR A 119 -19.94 35.12 -16.58
C TYR A 119 -19.74 34.61 -18.02
N THR A 120 -18.63 35.04 -18.62
CA THR A 120 -18.12 34.53 -19.91
C THR A 120 -16.98 33.55 -19.68
N LEU A 121 -17.01 32.43 -20.41
CA LEU A 121 -15.87 31.53 -20.48
C LEU A 121 -14.74 32.17 -21.29
N THR A 122 -13.50 31.98 -20.83
CA THR A 122 -12.30 32.49 -21.50
C THR A 122 -11.43 31.33 -21.98
N ASP A 123 -10.57 30.82 -21.11
CA ASP A 123 -9.63 29.75 -21.44
C ASP A 123 -10.06 28.41 -20.83
N LEU A 124 -9.97 27.33 -21.61
CA LEU A 124 -10.10 25.96 -21.10
C LEU A 124 -8.81 25.61 -20.35
N ILE A 125 -8.94 25.33 -19.05
CA ILE A 125 -7.81 25.02 -18.17
C ILE A 125 -7.48 23.52 -18.25
N ASP A 126 -8.52 22.68 -18.13
CA ASP A 126 -8.37 21.23 -18.10
C ASP A 126 -9.62 20.55 -18.65
N ASP A 127 -9.43 19.41 -19.33
CA ASP A 127 -10.50 18.59 -19.86
C ASP A 127 -10.26 17.11 -19.55
N SER A 128 -11.34 16.40 -19.23
CA SER A 128 -11.28 14.96 -19.04
C SER A 128 -12.51 14.28 -19.61
N VAL A 129 -12.28 13.13 -20.26
CA VAL A 129 -13.35 12.32 -20.84
C VAL A 129 -13.26 10.91 -20.28
N GLU A 130 -14.35 10.46 -19.68
CA GLU A 130 -14.49 9.10 -19.14
C GLU A 130 -15.60 8.34 -19.87
N LEU A 131 -15.27 7.18 -20.44
CA LEU A 131 -16.19 6.31 -21.16
C LEU A 131 -16.87 5.32 -20.22
N ARG A 132 -18.18 5.43 -20.13
CA ARG A 132 -19.08 4.61 -19.29
C ARG A 132 -20.11 3.89 -20.16
N SER A 133 -20.79 2.91 -19.57
CA SER A 133 -21.96 2.23 -20.18
C SER A 133 -21.74 1.78 -21.64
N TRP A 134 -20.85 0.81 -21.84
CA TRP A 134 -20.44 0.33 -23.16
C TRP A 134 -21.48 -0.60 -23.80
N LEU A 135 -21.70 -0.41 -25.10
CA LEU A 135 -22.54 -1.24 -25.95
C LEU A 135 -21.71 -1.82 -27.09
N GLY A 136 -21.79 -3.14 -27.24
CA GLY A 136 -21.24 -3.86 -28.39
C GLY A 136 -22.02 -3.53 -29.66
N ARG A 137 -21.49 -3.96 -30.82
CA ARG A 137 -22.15 -3.79 -32.13
C ARG A 137 -23.52 -4.45 -32.21
N ASP A 138 -23.77 -5.47 -31.40
CA ASP A 138 -25.07 -6.15 -31.27
C ASP A 138 -26.09 -5.35 -30.44
N GLY A 139 -25.67 -4.22 -29.85
CA GLY A 139 -26.48 -3.38 -28.98
C GLY A 139 -26.61 -3.91 -27.55
N ARG A 140 -25.88 -4.98 -27.19
CA ARG A 140 -25.84 -5.49 -25.82
C ARG A 140 -24.73 -4.80 -25.03
N ALA A 141 -24.88 -4.75 -23.72
CA ALA A 141 -23.83 -4.26 -22.85
C ALA A 141 -22.57 -5.12 -23.00
N CYS A 142 -21.40 -4.48 -23.08
CA CYS A 142 -20.11 -5.15 -23.16
C CYS A 142 -19.13 -4.60 -22.11
N ASP A 143 -18.04 -5.33 -21.89
CA ASP A 143 -16.99 -4.90 -20.97
C ASP A 143 -16.31 -3.63 -21.48
N ALA A 144 -15.95 -2.74 -20.56
CA ALA A 144 -15.23 -1.51 -20.88
C ALA A 144 -13.86 -1.77 -21.53
N ARG A 145 -13.38 -0.80 -22.31
CA ARG A 145 -12.07 -0.79 -22.99
C ARG A 145 -11.22 0.39 -22.52
N GLY A 146 -11.15 0.55 -21.19
CA GLY A 146 -10.50 1.67 -20.49
C GLY A 146 -11.44 2.86 -20.31
N GLY A 147 -11.53 3.38 -19.09
CA GLY A 147 -12.37 4.52 -18.75
C GLY A 147 -11.87 5.85 -19.33
N HIS A 148 -10.63 6.24 -19.03
CA HIS A 148 -10.14 7.58 -19.34
C HIS A 148 -9.60 7.71 -20.78
N VAL A 149 -10.05 8.71 -21.53
CA VAL A 149 -9.64 8.96 -22.92
C VAL A 149 -8.49 9.95 -22.97
N ARG A 150 -7.45 9.63 -23.74
CA ARG A 150 -6.31 10.54 -23.96
C ARG A 150 -6.66 11.56 -25.04
N SER A 151 -6.14 12.78 -24.95
CA SER A 151 -6.46 13.86 -25.90
C SER A 151 -6.12 13.48 -27.36
N HIS A 152 -5.05 12.72 -27.60
CA HIS A 152 -4.67 12.24 -28.94
C HIS A 152 -5.53 11.07 -29.46
N GLU A 153 -6.39 10.48 -28.62
CA GLU A 153 -7.39 9.47 -29.02
C GLU A 153 -8.73 10.12 -29.39
N LEU A 154 -8.93 11.39 -29.03
CA LEU A 154 -10.23 12.07 -29.06
C LEU A 154 -10.45 12.84 -30.39
N CYS A 155 -11.65 12.70 -30.96
CA CYS A 155 -12.10 13.43 -32.13
C CYS A 155 -13.55 13.89 -31.94
N PHE A 156 -13.86 15.10 -32.38
CA PHE A 156 -15.21 15.65 -32.35
C PHE A 156 -15.37 16.72 -33.42
N ASN A 157 -16.59 16.91 -33.93
CA ASN A 157 -16.90 18.03 -34.83
C ASN A 157 -17.47 19.21 -34.06
N LYS A 158 -18.30 18.92 -33.05
CA LYS A 158 -18.92 19.90 -32.18
C LYS A 158 -18.20 19.96 -30.84
N ALA A 159 -17.76 21.15 -30.43
CA ALA A 159 -17.14 21.37 -29.13
C ALA A 159 -18.17 21.17 -28.00
N SER A 160 -17.71 20.79 -26.80
CA SER A 160 -18.65 20.45 -25.72
C SER A 160 -19.35 21.68 -25.13
N ASP A 161 -18.71 22.85 -25.16
CA ASP A 161 -19.25 24.14 -24.75
C ASP A 161 -20.43 24.63 -25.61
N GLU A 162 -20.58 24.07 -26.82
CA GLU A 162 -21.76 24.25 -27.67
C GLU A 162 -22.97 23.35 -27.27
N LEU A 163 -22.82 22.54 -26.22
CA LEU A 163 -23.87 21.69 -25.65
C LEU A 163 -24.34 22.24 -24.30
N THR A 164 -25.50 21.76 -23.83
CA THR A 164 -25.99 22.19 -22.51
C THR A 164 -25.34 21.33 -21.43
N PRO A 165 -24.57 21.90 -20.50
CA PRO A 165 -24.04 21.12 -19.39
C PRO A 165 -25.19 20.65 -18.49
N PHE A 166 -25.13 19.41 -18.02
CA PHE A 166 -26.15 18.88 -17.10
C PHE A 166 -25.83 19.21 -15.64
N HIS A 167 -24.57 19.56 -15.35
CA HIS A 167 -24.10 20.04 -14.06
C HIS A 167 -23.07 21.14 -14.28
N VAL A 168 -23.09 22.14 -13.42
CA VAL A 168 -22.18 23.28 -13.43
C VAL A 168 -21.84 23.60 -11.98
N ASP A 169 -20.56 23.79 -11.69
CA ASP A 169 -20.07 24.20 -10.39
C ASP A 169 -19.15 25.40 -10.58
N HIS A 170 -19.37 26.46 -9.81
CA HIS A 170 -18.65 27.72 -9.96
C HIS A 170 -17.87 28.01 -8.69
N GLU A 171 -16.56 28.11 -8.83
CA GLU A 171 -15.66 28.54 -7.76
C GLU A 171 -15.22 29.99 -8.01
N GLY A 172 -15.63 30.88 -7.10
CA GLY A 172 -15.20 32.27 -7.10
C GLY A 172 -13.75 32.44 -6.64
N TRP A 173 -13.18 33.61 -6.89
CA TRP A 173 -11.79 33.98 -6.61
C TRP A 173 -11.22 33.45 -5.27
N GLN A 174 -10.29 32.50 -5.33
CA GLN A 174 -9.61 31.90 -4.17
C GLN A 174 -8.18 32.45 -3.93
N GLY A 175 -7.99 33.76 -4.13
CA GLY A 175 -6.73 34.43 -3.81
C GLY A 175 -5.76 34.49 -4.99
N ASN A 176 -5.06 33.41 -5.31
CA ASN A 176 -4.07 33.34 -6.40
C ASN A 176 -4.58 32.65 -7.69
N TYR A 177 -5.80 32.12 -7.65
CA TYR A 177 -6.50 31.55 -8.79
C TYR A 177 -7.65 32.49 -9.18
N GLY A 178 -7.84 32.70 -10.50
CA GLY A 178 -8.98 33.43 -11.04
C GLY A 178 -10.30 32.67 -10.83
N ASN A 179 -11.42 33.24 -11.25
CA ASN A 179 -12.70 32.52 -11.18
C ASN A 179 -12.65 31.32 -12.13
N THR A 180 -13.14 30.17 -11.66
CA THR A 180 -13.20 28.95 -12.45
C THR A 180 -14.61 28.37 -12.42
N VAL A 181 -15.00 27.77 -13.53
CA VAL A 181 -16.25 27.03 -13.63
C VAL A 181 -15.98 25.64 -14.17
N GLU A 182 -16.47 24.64 -13.45
CA GLU A 182 -16.49 23.26 -13.90
C GLU A 182 -17.84 22.97 -14.57
N ARG A 183 -17.79 22.38 -15.75
CA ARG A 183 -18.98 21.99 -16.53
C ARG A 183 -18.92 20.51 -16.87
N TRP A 184 -20.04 19.81 -16.70
CA TRP A 184 -20.17 18.40 -17.03
C TRP A 184 -21.19 18.18 -18.14
N TYR A 185 -20.82 17.35 -19.11
CA TYR A 185 -21.64 17.04 -20.28
C TYR A 185 -21.83 15.53 -20.44
N HIS A 186 -23.00 15.15 -20.97
CA HIS A 186 -23.31 13.79 -21.38
C HIS A 186 -23.30 13.68 -22.90
N ARG A 187 -22.27 13.04 -23.44
CA ARG A 187 -22.14 12.76 -24.87
C ARG A 187 -22.16 11.25 -25.11
N ALA A 188 -22.49 10.84 -26.31
CA ALA A 188 -22.20 9.49 -26.76
C ALA A 188 -20.88 9.49 -27.55
N ALA A 189 -20.16 8.38 -27.54
CA ALA A 189 -18.91 8.21 -28.25
C ALA A 189 -18.91 6.91 -29.06
N LEU A 190 -18.48 7.02 -30.32
CA LEU A 190 -18.09 5.85 -31.10
C LEU A 190 -16.63 5.55 -30.78
N VAL A 191 -16.37 4.31 -30.38
CA VAL A 191 -15.03 3.86 -30.01
C VAL A 191 -14.59 2.80 -31.00
N LEU A 192 -13.49 3.06 -31.70
CA LEU A 192 -12.88 2.18 -32.69
C LEU A 192 -11.48 1.78 -32.23
N TRP A 193 -11.14 0.50 -32.24
CA TRP A 193 -9.78 0.04 -31.92
C TRP A 193 -9.37 -1.19 -32.75
N PRO A 194 -8.11 -1.27 -33.19
CA PRO A 194 -7.54 -2.48 -33.78
C PRO A 194 -7.66 -3.68 -32.84
N ALA A 195 -7.90 -4.87 -33.41
CA ALA A 195 -8.06 -6.12 -32.62
C ALA A 195 -6.83 -6.44 -31.75
N GLU A 196 -5.63 -6.03 -32.17
CA GLU A 196 -4.39 -6.19 -31.41
C GLU A 196 -4.38 -5.44 -30.07
N HIS A 197 -5.11 -4.33 -29.94
CA HIS A 197 -5.20 -3.53 -28.71
C HIS A 197 -6.34 -3.94 -27.77
N ASP A 198 -7.19 -4.92 -28.17
CA ASP A 198 -8.35 -5.32 -27.35
C ASP A 198 -7.94 -5.80 -25.95
N PHE A 199 -6.86 -6.58 -25.87
CA PHE A 199 -6.34 -7.06 -24.58
C PHE A 199 -5.87 -5.89 -23.71
N ASP A 200 -5.07 -4.98 -24.25
CA ASP A 200 -4.43 -3.90 -23.49
C ASP A 200 -5.47 -2.94 -22.90
N LEU A 201 -6.46 -2.56 -23.72
CA LEU A 201 -7.53 -1.65 -23.32
C LEU A 201 -8.43 -2.26 -22.23
N ARG A 202 -8.66 -3.58 -22.26
CA ARG A 202 -9.41 -4.27 -21.20
C ARG A 202 -8.58 -4.46 -19.93
N ALA A 203 -7.31 -4.78 -20.11
CA ALA A 203 -6.40 -5.06 -19.03
C ALA A 203 -6.16 -3.83 -18.15
N GLU A 204 -6.14 -2.64 -18.75
CA GLU A 204 -6.07 -1.34 -18.05
C GLU A 204 -7.24 -1.15 -17.08
N GLU A 205 -8.44 -1.62 -17.42
CA GLU A 205 -9.63 -1.49 -16.58
C GLU A 205 -9.79 -2.65 -15.59
N ASN A 206 -9.49 -3.88 -16.01
CA ASN A 206 -9.76 -5.09 -15.23
C ASN A 206 -8.55 -6.03 -15.19
N HIS A 207 -7.66 -5.77 -14.22
CA HIS A 207 -6.47 -6.58 -13.97
C HIS A 207 -6.78 -8.04 -13.64
N ALA A 208 -7.86 -8.34 -12.92
CA ALA A 208 -8.21 -9.72 -12.56
C ALA A 208 -8.57 -10.52 -13.82
N TRP A 209 -9.37 -9.95 -14.71
CA TRP A 209 -9.68 -10.52 -16.02
C TRP A 209 -8.40 -10.73 -16.86
N ALA A 210 -7.48 -9.77 -16.87
CA ALA A 210 -6.23 -9.90 -17.61
C ALA A 210 -5.43 -11.12 -17.14
N VAL A 211 -5.34 -11.34 -15.83
CA VAL A 211 -4.68 -12.51 -15.25
C VAL A 211 -5.38 -13.81 -15.66
N GLU A 212 -6.71 -13.86 -15.64
CA GLU A 212 -7.47 -15.05 -16.11
C GLU A 212 -7.13 -15.37 -17.58
N MET A 213 -7.08 -14.36 -18.44
CA MET A 213 -6.80 -14.56 -19.86
C MET A 213 -5.36 -15.01 -20.11
N LEU A 214 -4.39 -14.45 -19.38
CA LEU A 214 -3.00 -14.92 -19.46
C LEU A 214 -2.88 -16.37 -18.97
N ALA A 215 -3.58 -16.73 -17.88
CA ALA A 215 -3.56 -18.08 -17.34
C ALA A 215 -4.22 -19.09 -18.28
N ALA A 216 -5.27 -18.69 -19.01
CA ALA A 216 -6.01 -19.52 -19.95
C ALA A 216 -5.29 -19.75 -21.29
N LEU A 217 -4.24 -18.98 -21.62
CA LEU A 217 -3.47 -19.20 -22.84
C LEU A 217 -2.87 -20.62 -22.87
N PRO A 218 -2.89 -21.32 -24.02
CA PRO A 218 -2.21 -22.61 -24.16
C PRO A 218 -0.69 -22.51 -23.95
N SER A 219 -0.04 -23.61 -23.57
CA SER A 219 1.42 -23.65 -23.42
C SER A 219 2.17 -23.45 -24.75
N SER A 220 1.52 -23.67 -25.90
CA SER A 220 2.09 -23.41 -27.23
C SER A 220 2.28 -21.93 -27.52
N ASP A 221 1.58 -21.04 -26.81
CA ASP A 221 1.47 -19.62 -27.16
C ASP A 221 2.41 -18.75 -26.30
N GLY A 222 3.64 -19.22 -26.08
CA GLY A 222 4.63 -18.54 -25.23
C GLY A 222 4.94 -17.11 -25.67
N ASP A 223 5.10 -16.88 -26.98
CA ASP A 223 5.35 -15.54 -27.53
C ASP A 223 4.20 -14.56 -27.24
N LEU A 224 2.95 -15.03 -27.39
CA LEU A 224 1.77 -14.22 -27.10
C LEU A 224 1.66 -13.93 -25.61
N LEU A 225 1.92 -14.92 -24.76
CA LEU A 225 1.96 -14.75 -23.31
C LEU A 225 2.97 -13.67 -22.91
N ASN A 226 4.20 -13.74 -23.42
CA ASN A 226 5.25 -12.76 -23.15
C ASN A 226 4.86 -11.36 -23.63
N ARG A 227 4.29 -11.21 -24.83
CA ARG A 227 3.84 -9.89 -25.33
C ARG A 227 2.75 -9.30 -24.46
N ARG A 228 1.70 -10.07 -24.13
CA ARG A 228 0.59 -9.60 -23.29
C ARG A 228 1.01 -9.33 -21.85
N ALA A 229 1.95 -10.11 -21.30
CA ALA A 229 2.54 -9.85 -20.00
C ALA A 229 3.28 -8.51 -19.94
N ARG A 230 4.05 -8.15 -20.98
CA ARG A 230 4.70 -6.82 -21.08
C ARG A 230 3.69 -5.71 -21.20
N ALA A 231 2.65 -5.89 -22.02
CA ALA A 231 1.61 -4.88 -22.18
C ALA A 231 0.87 -4.62 -20.86
N LEU A 232 0.60 -5.68 -20.09
CA LEU A 232 0.01 -5.57 -18.77
C LEU A 232 0.88 -4.75 -17.81
N LEU A 233 2.20 -4.91 -17.85
CA LEU A 233 3.13 -4.17 -16.99
C LEU A 233 3.08 -2.65 -17.18
N ALA A 234 2.77 -2.16 -18.39
CA ALA A 234 2.67 -0.72 -18.65
C ALA A 234 1.58 -0.03 -17.82
N TRP A 235 0.52 -0.78 -17.49
CA TRP A 235 -0.65 -0.29 -16.76
C TRP A 235 -0.73 -0.88 -15.35
N TRP A 236 0.18 -1.79 -15.00
CA TRP A 236 0.20 -2.49 -13.73
C TRP A 236 0.49 -1.52 -12.59
N PRO A 237 -0.49 -1.20 -11.72
CA PRO A 237 -0.28 -0.18 -10.72
C PRO A 237 0.83 -0.59 -9.75
N THR A 238 1.59 0.39 -9.26
CA THR A 238 2.54 0.16 -8.18
C THR A 238 1.81 -0.34 -6.93
N VAL A 239 2.47 -1.18 -6.13
CA VAL A 239 1.91 -1.65 -4.86
C VAL A 239 1.74 -0.44 -3.95
N PRO A 240 0.57 -0.22 -3.34
CA PRO A 240 0.44 0.83 -2.34
C PRO A 240 1.42 0.57 -1.19
N ASP A 241 1.92 1.63 -0.54
CA ASP A 241 2.82 1.54 0.62
C ASP A 241 2.27 0.71 1.79
N THR A 242 0.97 0.39 1.76
CA THR A 242 0.30 -0.52 2.70
C THR A 242 0.74 -1.98 2.55
N GLY A 243 1.42 -2.36 1.47
CA GLY A 243 2.06 -3.67 1.29
C GLY A 243 1.10 -4.84 1.02
N SER A 244 -0.19 -4.59 0.85
CA SER A 244 -1.22 -5.62 0.56
C SER A 244 -1.57 -5.68 -0.92
N CYS A 245 -1.77 -6.89 -1.44
CA CYS A 245 -2.30 -7.09 -2.78
C CYS A 245 -3.77 -6.64 -2.85
N VAL A 246 -4.14 -6.00 -3.96
CA VAL A 246 -5.55 -5.67 -4.28
C VAL A 246 -6.25 -6.83 -4.99
N LEU A 247 -5.49 -7.83 -5.48
CA LEU A 247 -6.05 -8.99 -6.18
C LEU A 247 -6.49 -10.07 -5.16
N PRO A 248 -7.58 -10.80 -5.44
CA PRO A 248 -7.96 -11.98 -4.67
C PRO A 248 -6.86 -13.06 -4.70
N SER A 249 -6.74 -13.85 -3.63
CA SER A 249 -5.74 -14.93 -3.53
C SER A 249 -5.78 -15.92 -4.71
N ALA A 250 -6.96 -16.23 -5.23
CA ALA A 250 -7.12 -17.08 -6.40
C ALA A 250 -6.47 -16.49 -7.67
N SER A 251 -6.63 -15.18 -7.89
CA SER A 251 -5.98 -14.47 -8.99
C SER A 251 -4.47 -14.38 -8.79
N CYS A 252 -3.99 -14.18 -7.55
CA CYS A 252 -2.57 -14.23 -7.22
C CYS A 252 -1.94 -15.61 -7.52
N ALA A 253 -2.63 -16.70 -7.17
CA ALA A 253 -2.18 -18.06 -7.48
C ALA A 253 -2.10 -18.30 -8.99
N ARG A 254 -3.09 -17.83 -9.75
CA ARG A 254 -3.06 -17.88 -11.23
C ARG A 254 -1.92 -17.05 -11.81
N LEU A 255 -1.67 -15.86 -11.25
CA LEU A 255 -0.55 -15.01 -11.66
C LEU A 255 0.81 -15.70 -11.42
N MET A 256 0.97 -16.44 -10.32
CA MET A 256 2.17 -17.25 -10.09
C MET A 256 2.33 -18.35 -11.15
N GLY A 257 1.23 -19.01 -11.55
CA GLY A 257 1.24 -19.98 -12.65
C GLY A 257 1.61 -19.36 -13.99
N VAL A 258 1.10 -18.15 -14.28
CA VAL A 258 1.52 -17.36 -15.46
C VAL A 258 3.02 -17.06 -15.40
N ALA A 259 3.51 -16.59 -14.25
CA ALA A 259 4.91 -16.25 -14.07
C ALA A 259 5.87 -17.44 -14.22
N GLN A 260 5.43 -18.68 -13.96
CA GLN A 260 6.25 -19.88 -14.21
C GLN A 260 6.46 -20.14 -15.72
N ARG A 261 5.48 -19.74 -16.53
CA ARG A 261 5.48 -19.96 -17.99
C ARG A 261 6.17 -18.85 -18.79
N LEU A 262 6.57 -17.76 -18.15
CA LEU A 262 7.28 -16.65 -18.81
C LEU A 262 8.75 -16.97 -19.00
N ASP A 263 9.31 -16.63 -20.16
CA ASP A 263 10.73 -16.87 -20.45
C ASP A 263 11.61 -15.86 -19.70
N ASP A 264 11.19 -14.60 -19.66
CA ASP A 264 11.94 -13.52 -19.02
C ASP A 264 11.71 -13.47 -17.50
N PRO A 265 12.74 -13.75 -16.68
CA PRO A 265 12.63 -13.72 -15.23
C PRO A 265 12.36 -12.31 -14.67
N ALA A 266 12.73 -11.24 -15.39
CA ALA A 266 12.48 -9.87 -14.96
C ALA A 266 11.00 -9.50 -15.08
N ILE A 267 10.36 -9.87 -16.20
CA ILE A 267 8.91 -9.67 -16.40
C ILE A 267 8.12 -10.43 -15.34
N ALA A 268 8.52 -11.68 -15.04
CA ALA A 268 7.90 -12.47 -13.98
C ALA A 268 8.01 -11.79 -12.61
N LEU A 269 9.18 -11.20 -12.27
CA LEU A 269 9.37 -10.46 -11.03
C LEU A 269 8.49 -9.23 -10.93
N ASP A 270 8.42 -8.44 -12.00
CA ASP A 270 7.69 -7.18 -12.02
C ASP A 270 6.17 -7.41 -11.95
N LEU A 271 5.68 -8.47 -12.61
CA LEU A 271 4.27 -8.87 -12.49
C LEU A 271 3.92 -9.28 -11.05
N LEU A 272 4.76 -10.13 -10.46
CA LEU A 272 4.53 -10.65 -9.11
C LEU A 272 4.76 -9.62 -8.02
N ALA A 273 5.47 -8.52 -8.29
CA ALA A 273 5.71 -7.44 -7.32
C ALA A 273 4.41 -7.01 -6.61
N ARG A 274 3.28 -7.00 -7.34
CA ARG A 274 1.94 -6.60 -6.85
C ARG A 274 1.35 -7.49 -5.75
N ILE A 275 1.81 -8.72 -5.60
CA ILE A 275 1.34 -9.61 -4.54
C ILE A 275 1.77 -9.08 -3.16
N GLY A 276 2.91 -8.40 -3.07
CA GLY A 276 3.38 -7.81 -1.82
C GLY A 276 3.60 -8.84 -0.71
N VAL A 277 3.41 -8.41 0.53
CA VAL A 277 3.65 -9.24 1.73
C VAL A 277 2.73 -10.46 1.77
N SER A 278 1.54 -10.38 1.15
CA SER A 278 0.59 -11.49 1.06
C SER A 278 1.21 -12.75 0.44
N GLY A 279 2.20 -12.61 -0.45
CA GLY A 279 2.92 -13.73 -1.06
C GLY A 279 3.74 -14.56 -0.06
N LEU A 280 4.00 -14.03 1.14
CA LEU A 280 4.74 -14.69 2.22
C LEU A 280 3.85 -15.10 3.40
N THR A 281 2.62 -14.60 3.48
CA THR A 281 1.71 -14.86 4.60
C THR A 281 0.52 -15.73 4.22
N ASP A 282 0.05 -15.64 2.98
CA ASP A 282 -1.07 -16.44 2.50
C ASP A 282 -0.60 -17.84 2.08
N LYS A 283 -0.98 -18.84 2.89
CA LYS A 283 -0.63 -20.25 2.67
C LYS A 283 -1.14 -20.79 1.32
N ALA A 284 -2.18 -20.20 0.74
CA ALA A 284 -2.68 -20.59 -0.58
C ALA A 284 -1.67 -20.28 -1.70
N LEU A 285 -0.75 -19.33 -1.49
CA LEU A 285 0.24 -18.89 -2.47
C LEU A 285 1.58 -19.67 -2.36
N PHE A 286 1.80 -20.39 -1.26
CA PHE A 286 3.07 -21.10 -1.03
C PHE A 286 3.40 -22.13 -2.10
N PRO A 287 2.46 -22.97 -2.60
CA PRO A 287 2.78 -23.92 -3.67
C PRO A 287 3.31 -23.24 -4.94
N GLY A 288 2.69 -22.12 -5.35
CA GLY A 288 3.11 -21.35 -6.52
C GLY A 288 4.48 -20.70 -6.33
N LEU A 289 4.75 -20.14 -5.15
CA LEU A 289 6.06 -19.58 -4.80
C LEU A 289 7.16 -20.65 -4.79
N ARG A 290 6.90 -21.83 -4.23
CA ARG A 290 7.86 -22.94 -4.22
C ARG A 290 8.24 -23.35 -5.64
N ALA A 291 7.25 -23.58 -6.50
CA ALA A 291 7.50 -23.94 -7.90
C ALA A 291 8.32 -22.88 -8.65
N LEU A 292 8.04 -21.59 -8.42
CA LEU A 292 8.81 -20.49 -9.01
C LEU A 292 10.28 -20.46 -8.53
N VAL A 293 10.49 -20.60 -7.23
CA VAL A 293 11.85 -20.60 -6.65
C VAL A 293 12.63 -21.85 -7.03
N GLU A 294 11.95 -22.99 -7.16
CA GLU A 294 12.55 -24.22 -7.66
C GLU A 294 13.02 -24.07 -9.11
N GLN A 295 12.17 -23.48 -9.97
CA GLN A 295 12.48 -23.25 -11.38
C GLN A 295 13.56 -22.16 -11.59
N ARG A 296 13.54 -21.08 -10.79
CA ARG A 296 14.34 -19.86 -11.04
C ARG A 296 15.51 -19.65 -10.07
N GLY A 297 15.61 -20.49 -9.04
CA GLY A 297 16.68 -20.42 -8.06
C GLY A 297 16.42 -19.48 -6.89
N ALA A 298 17.21 -19.67 -5.82
CA ALA A 298 17.08 -18.90 -4.57
C ALA A 298 17.32 -17.40 -4.73
N GLY A 299 18.26 -17.00 -5.59
CA GLY A 299 18.57 -15.59 -5.84
C GLY A 299 17.37 -14.83 -6.42
N TRP A 300 16.61 -15.47 -7.30
CA TRP A 300 15.39 -14.91 -7.87
C TRP A 300 14.31 -14.73 -6.78
N GLY A 301 14.13 -15.73 -5.90
CA GLY A 301 13.23 -15.62 -4.75
C GLY A 301 13.58 -14.45 -3.82
N LEU A 302 14.87 -14.21 -3.56
CA LEU A 302 15.33 -13.06 -2.76
C LEU A 302 15.08 -11.71 -3.44
N ALA A 303 15.19 -11.65 -4.77
CA ALA A 303 14.86 -10.46 -5.54
C ALA A 303 13.36 -10.16 -5.45
N LEU A 304 12.50 -11.19 -5.49
CA LEU A 304 11.06 -11.06 -5.30
C LEU A 304 10.72 -10.60 -3.87
N TYR A 305 11.32 -11.23 -2.86
CA TYR A 305 11.18 -10.83 -1.45
C TYR A 305 11.49 -9.33 -1.25
N THR A 306 12.54 -8.83 -1.90
CA THR A 306 12.97 -7.43 -1.78
C THR A 306 11.94 -6.46 -2.37
N ARG A 307 11.17 -6.88 -3.39
CA ARG A 307 10.05 -6.10 -3.94
C ARG A 307 8.80 -6.18 -3.05
N TRP A 308 8.59 -7.29 -2.36
CA TRP A 308 7.39 -7.54 -1.56
C TRP A 308 7.40 -6.89 -0.18
N VAL A 309 8.54 -6.86 0.50
CA VAL A 309 8.60 -6.45 1.91
C VAL A 309 9.35 -5.13 2.08
N PRO A 310 8.64 -4.00 2.19
CA PRO A 310 9.26 -2.73 2.51
C PRO A 310 9.78 -2.71 3.96
N LYS A 311 10.71 -1.79 4.27
CA LYS A 311 11.43 -1.77 5.56
C LYS A 311 10.49 -1.72 6.77
N HIS A 312 9.39 -0.95 6.70
CA HIS A 312 8.42 -0.80 7.80
C HIS A 312 7.61 -2.07 8.07
N ALA A 313 7.32 -2.87 7.03
CA ALA A 313 6.53 -4.10 7.16
C ALA A 313 7.34 -5.31 7.67
N ARG A 314 8.68 -5.20 7.75
CA ARG A 314 9.54 -6.36 8.09
C ARG A 314 9.23 -6.98 9.44
N ALA A 315 8.96 -6.18 10.46
CA ALA A 315 8.72 -6.69 11.81
C ALA A 315 7.40 -7.47 11.91
N GLU A 316 6.38 -7.07 11.17
CA GLU A 316 5.06 -7.71 11.17
C GLU A 316 5.10 -9.04 10.42
N TRP A 317 5.67 -9.07 9.21
CA TRP A 317 5.80 -10.32 8.45
C TRP A 317 6.65 -11.36 9.20
N CYS A 318 7.74 -10.95 9.86
CA CYS A 318 8.62 -11.86 10.57
C CYS A 318 7.95 -12.61 11.74
N LEU A 319 6.77 -12.18 12.19
CA LEU A 319 6.01 -12.95 13.19
C LEU A 319 5.57 -14.32 12.67
N GLY A 320 5.37 -14.46 11.36
CA GLY A 320 4.98 -15.71 10.69
C GLY A 320 6.11 -16.40 9.90
N ILE A 321 7.37 -15.96 10.05
CA ILE A 321 8.49 -16.48 9.24
C ILE A 321 8.75 -17.98 9.47
N ASP A 322 8.45 -18.49 10.66
CA ASP A 322 8.60 -19.90 10.99
C ASP A 322 7.49 -20.75 10.36
N ASP A 323 6.25 -20.26 10.32
CA ASP A 323 5.18 -20.91 9.55
C ASP A 323 5.49 -20.94 8.06
N PHE A 324 5.97 -19.83 7.50
CA PHE A 324 6.48 -19.76 6.13
C PHE A 324 7.61 -20.77 5.92
N THR A 325 8.61 -20.78 6.81
CA THR A 325 9.78 -21.67 6.69
C THR A 325 9.37 -23.13 6.72
N ALA A 326 8.45 -23.52 7.61
CA ALA A 326 7.97 -24.89 7.71
C ALA A 326 7.34 -25.37 6.39
N SER A 327 6.62 -24.50 5.67
CA SER A 327 6.08 -24.82 4.35
C SER A 327 7.12 -24.84 3.23
N MET A 328 8.27 -24.18 3.40
CA MET A 328 9.33 -24.12 2.39
C MET A 328 10.36 -25.26 2.53
N THR A 329 10.38 -25.97 3.66
CA THR A 329 11.41 -26.99 3.97
C THR A 329 11.00 -28.43 3.68
N GLU A 330 9.95 -28.66 2.87
CA GLU A 330 9.50 -30.01 2.52
C GLU A 330 10.51 -30.77 1.63
N THR A 331 11.40 -30.06 0.93
CA THR A 331 12.40 -30.63 0.01
C THR A 331 13.74 -29.87 0.10
N ASP A 332 14.85 -30.59 -0.10
CA ASP A 332 16.15 -29.95 -0.33
C ASP A 332 16.20 -29.23 -1.69
N GLY A 333 17.16 -28.31 -1.88
CA GLY A 333 17.37 -27.61 -3.15
C GLY A 333 17.18 -26.08 -3.07
N PRO A 334 16.84 -25.43 -4.20
CA PRO A 334 16.69 -23.98 -4.30
C PRO A 334 15.71 -23.37 -3.30
N VAL A 335 14.57 -24.02 -3.04
CA VAL A 335 13.58 -23.53 -2.07
C VAL A 335 14.14 -23.49 -0.64
N ARG A 336 14.83 -24.55 -0.20
CA ARG A 336 15.51 -24.57 1.11
C ARG A 336 16.63 -23.53 1.19
N ALA A 337 17.38 -23.34 0.10
CA ALA A 337 18.41 -22.30 0.03
C ALA A 337 17.83 -20.89 0.12
N PHE A 338 16.68 -20.63 -0.53
CA PHE A 338 15.95 -19.38 -0.42
C PHE A 338 15.49 -19.10 1.01
N ALA A 339 14.83 -20.08 1.65
CA ALA A 339 14.39 -19.95 3.04
C ALA A 339 15.58 -19.71 4.00
N THR A 340 16.69 -20.43 3.82
CA THR A 340 17.94 -20.24 4.58
C THR A 340 18.48 -18.83 4.45
N GLN A 341 18.63 -18.32 3.23
CA GLN A 341 19.17 -16.99 2.99
C GLN A 341 18.22 -15.89 3.48
N LEU A 342 16.91 -16.09 3.32
CA LEU A 342 15.88 -15.17 3.82
C LEU A 342 15.91 -15.06 5.35
N VAL A 343 15.91 -16.19 6.06
CA VAL A 343 15.98 -16.23 7.52
C VAL A 343 17.28 -15.61 8.02
N ALA A 344 18.42 -15.90 7.38
CA ALA A 344 19.70 -15.29 7.73
C ALA A 344 19.69 -13.75 7.54
N ARG A 345 19.07 -13.27 6.45
CA ARG A 345 18.93 -11.83 6.17
C ARG A 345 18.04 -11.12 7.19
N GLU A 346 16.92 -11.72 7.58
CA GLU A 346 16.03 -11.17 8.61
C GLU A 346 16.68 -11.22 10.00
N ALA A 347 17.38 -12.31 10.33
CA ALA A 347 18.14 -12.43 11.56
C ALA A 347 19.23 -11.37 11.69
N SER A 348 20.01 -11.15 10.63
CA SER A 348 21.02 -10.09 10.59
C SER A 348 20.39 -8.70 10.79
N ALA A 349 19.28 -8.41 10.11
CA ALA A 349 18.58 -7.14 10.26
C ALA A 349 17.91 -6.95 11.63
N TRP A 350 17.48 -8.02 12.29
CA TRP A 350 17.03 -7.98 13.68
C TRP A 350 18.21 -7.69 14.61
N SER A 351 19.34 -8.36 14.41
CA SER A 351 20.54 -8.19 15.22
C SER A 351 21.12 -6.77 15.12
N GLU A 352 21.14 -6.20 13.90
CA GLU A 352 21.58 -4.82 13.69
C GLU A 352 20.68 -3.82 14.42
N ARG A 353 19.35 -3.97 14.29
CA ARG A 353 18.39 -3.12 15.01
C ARG A 353 18.54 -3.24 16.52
N ALA A 354 18.71 -4.47 17.02
CA ALA A 354 18.94 -4.74 18.43
C ALA A 354 20.22 -4.07 18.96
N ARG A 355 21.25 -3.92 18.10
CA ARG A 355 22.50 -3.23 18.44
C ARG A 355 22.39 -1.71 18.38
N GLN A 356 21.73 -1.18 17.35
CA GLN A 356 21.65 0.27 17.10
C GLN A 356 20.65 0.98 18.00
N ALA A 357 19.57 0.30 18.38
CA ALA A 357 18.49 0.87 19.18
C ALA A 357 18.20 0.01 20.43
N PRO A 358 19.19 -0.20 21.32
CA PRO A 358 18.98 -0.96 22.56
C PRO A 358 17.92 -0.31 23.45
N GLU A 359 17.62 0.97 23.24
CA GLU A 359 16.59 1.70 23.95
C GLU A 359 15.17 1.49 23.42
N GLU A 360 14.95 1.03 22.18
CA GLU A 360 13.62 0.59 21.71
C GLU A 360 13.12 -0.59 22.56
N TRP A 361 14.06 -1.34 23.14
CA TRP A 361 13.88 -2.32 24.20
C TRP A 361 13.67 -1.70 25.61
N LEU A 362 13.12 -0.48 25.71
CA LEU A 362 12.62 0.09 26.98
C LEU A 362 11.09 0.36 27.05
N SER A 363 10.34 0.38 25.92
CA SER A 363 8.86 0.38 25.93
C SER A 363 8.22 -1.03 25.95
N PRO A 364 7.32 -1.37 26.92
CA PRO A 364 6.76 -2.72 27.06
C PRO A 364 6.19 -3.34 25.78
N LYS A 365 5.56 -2.54 24.92
CA LYS A 365 4.96 -2.98 23.64
C LYS A 365 6.02 -3.36 22.61
N ALA A 366 7.06 -2.54 22.42
CA ALA A 366 8.09 -2.79 21.43
C ALA A 366 8.88 -4.07 21.74
N HIS A 367 9.25 -4.33 23.00
CA HIS A 367 10.07 -5.50 23.33
C HIS A 367 9.27 -6.78 23.13
N GLN A 368 7.96 -6.75 23.41
CA GLN A 368 7.10 -7.91 23.20
C GLN A 368 7.05 -8.30 21.72
N GLN A 369 7.03 -7.32 20.81
CA GLN A 369 7.09 -7.57 19.37
C GLN A 369 8.48 -8.07 18.96
N HIS A 370 9.56 -7.42 19.40
CA HIS A 370 10.91 -7.86 19.07
C HIS A 370 11.25 -9.25 19.63
N ALA A 371 10.77 -9.59 20.82
CA ALA A 371 10.90 -10.92 21.42
C ALA A 371 10.10 -11.98 20.63
N ALA A 372 8.93 -11.60 20.09
CA ALA A 372 8.14 -12.50 19.24
C ALA A 372 8.86 -12.77 17.92
N VAL A 373 9.34 -11.72 17.25
CA VAL A 373 10.16 -11.84 16.03
C VAL A 373 11.41 -12.68 16.28
N PHE A 374 12.10 -12.49 17.40
CA PHE A 374 13.24 -13.32 17.78
C PHE A 374 12.86 -14.81 17.90
N ALA A 375 11.75 -15.12 18.59
CA ALA A 375 11.30 -16.49 18.75
C ALA A 375 10.98 -17.15 17.40
N SER A 376 10.28 -16.44 16.51
CA SER A 376 9.99 -16.94 15.15
C SER A 376 11.28 -17.13 14.33
N LEU A 377 12.24 -16.21 14.39
CA LEU A 377 13.54 -16.33 13.69
C LEU A 377 14.40 -17.49 14.23
N LEU A 378 14.44 -17.67 15.55
CA LEU A 378 15.19 -18.77 16.17
C LEU A 378 14.56 -20.14 15.85
N ALA A 379 13.22 -20.20 15.79
CA ALA A 379 12.49 -21.40 15.38
C ALA A 379 12.75 -21.71 13.90
N ALA A 380 12.64 -20.71 13.01
CA ALA A 380 12.89 -20.82 11.58
C ALA A 380 14.32 -21.31 11.28
N SER A 381 15.32 -20.68 11.88
CA SER A 381 16.72 -21.09 11.72
C SER A 381 17.00 -22.49 12.24
N GLY A 382 16.29 -22.95 13.28
CA GLY A 382 16.38 -24.32 13.77
C GLY A 382 15.82 -25.36 12.80
N MET A 383 14.72 -25.07 12.10
CA MET A 383 14.16 -25.94 11.06
C MET A 383 15.10 -26.06 9.85
N LEU A 384 15.87 -25.02 9.57
CA LEU A 384 16.83 -24.95 8.48
C LEU A 384 18.23 -25.45 8.87
N GLU A 385 18.42 -25.94 10.10
CA GLU A 385 19.73 -26.36 10.62
C GLU A 385 20.82 -25.26 10.57
N GLY A 386 20.40 -23.99 10.55
CA GLY A 386 21.26 -22.81 10.42
C GLY A 386 21.99 -22.46 11.72
N ARG A 387 22.94 -23.30 12.14
CA ARG A 387 23.67 -23.17 13.42
C ARG A 387 24.36 -21.81 13.60
N ASP A 388 24.93 -21.25 12.53
CA ASP A 388 25.59 -19.93 12.59
C ASP A 388 24.58 -18.81 12.84
N THR A 389 23.43 -18.84 12.17
CA THR A 389 22.34 -17.89 12.37
C THR A 389 21.79 -17.99 13.80
N GLN A 390 21.59 -19.20 14.31
CA GLN A 390 21.15 -19.42 15.70
C GLN A 390 22.15 -18.86 16.70
N ARG A 391 23.44 -19.13 16.51
CA ARG A 391 24.51 -18.63 17.36
C ARG A 391 24.55 -17.09 17.37
N ALA A 392 24.54 -16.46 16.19
CA ALA A 392 24.57 -15.00 16.08
C ALA A 392 23.34 -14.34 16.73
N LEU A 393 22.13 -14.92 16.58
CA LEU A 393 20.92 -14.44 17.24
C LEU A 393 21.05 -14.54 18.77
N LEU A 394 21.51 -15.69 19.29
CA LEU A 394 21.66 -15.93 20.73
C LEU A 394 22.73 -15.01 21.35
N GLU A 395 23.86 -14.82 20.68
CA GLU A 395 24.93 -13.91 21.11
C GLU A 395 24.43 -12.46 21.18
N GLN A 396 23.74 -11.98 20.13
CA GLN A 396 23.19 -10.63 20.11
C GLN A 396 22.09 -10.45 21.16
N ALA A 397 21.22 -11.46 21.36
CA ALA A 397 20.19 -11.43 22.39
C ALA A 397 20.80 -11.39 23.81
N ALA A 398 21.89 -12.14 24.04
CA ALA A 398 22.59 -12.12 25.32
C ALA A 398 23.21 -10.76 25.63
N ALA A 399 23.61 -9.99 24.61
CA ALA A 399 24.15 -8.63 24.76
C ALA A 399 23.09 -7.56 25.11
N LEU A 400 21.79 -7.88 25.06
CA LEU A 400 20.72 -6.96 25.44
C LEU A 400 20.59 -6.77 26.96
N SER A 401 19.68 -5.88 27.35
CA SER A 401 19.37 -5.58 28.75
C SER A 401 18.70 -6.77 29.47
N GLU A 402 18.78 -6.77 30.81
CA GLU A 402 18.17 -7.79 31.66
C GLU A 402 16.65 -7.95 31.43
N LEU A 403 15.96 -6.84 31.17
CA LEU A 403 14.52 -6.83 30.85
C LEU A 403 14.23 -7.52 29.51
N ALA A 404 15.12 -7.38 28.53
CA ALA A 404 14.98 -8.04 27.24
C ALA A 404 15.17 -9.55 27.37
N HIS A 405 16.11 -10.03 28.21
CA HIS A 405 16.34 -11.46 28.41
C HIS A 405 15.09 -12.17 28.89
N LEU A 406 14.41 -11.63 29.90
CA LEU A 406 13.18 -12.23 30.43
C LEU A 406 12.05 -12.24 29.39
N ALA A 407 11.86 -11.14 28.66
CA ALA A 407 10.83 -11.04 27.65
C ALA A 407 11.06 -12.04 26.49
N ILE A 408 12.31 -12.19 26.05
CA ILE A 408 12.69 -13.15 25.01
C ILE A 408 12.44 -14.58 25.47
N ILE A 409 12.88 -14.95 26.68
CA ILE A 409 12.69 -16.30 27.22
C ILE A 409 11.20 -16.62 27.38
N GLU A 410 10.44 -15.73 28.01
CA GLU A 410 9.00 -15.92 28.20
C GLU A 410 8.28 -16.12 26.87
N ARG A 411 8.59 -15.30 25.87
CA ARG A 411 7.99 -15.43 24.55
C ARG A 411 8.40 -16.73 23.85
N ALA A 412 9.66 -17.14 23.96
CA ALA A 412 10.13 -18.41 23.40
C ALA A 412 9.47 -19.63 24.06
N LEU A 413 9.20 -19.57 25.37
CA LEU A 413 8.53 -20.65 26.10
C LEU A 413 7.03 -20.76 25.77
N LEU A 414 6.37 -19.64 25.44
CA LEU A 414 4.96 -19.58 25.05
C LEU A 414 4.74 -19.82 23.54
N HIS A 415 5.80 -19.91 22.76
CA HIS A 415 5.72 -20.04 21.31
C HIS A 415 5.19 -21.42 20.87
N PRO A 416 4.42 -21.55 19.78
CA PRO A 416 3.90 -22.84 19.31
C PRO A 416 4.99 -23.90 19.08
N ARG A 417 6.18 -23.46 18.65
CA ARG A 417 7.37 -24.30 18.44
C ARG A 417 8.32 -24.36 19.65
N ALA A 418 7.80 -24.21 20.87
CA ALA A 418 8.60 -24.20 22.10
C ALA A 418 9.57 -25.38 22.27
N PRO A 419 9.24 -26.65 21.92
CA PRO A 419 10.19 -27.76 22.06
C PRO A 419 11.51 -27.56 21.28
N SER A 420 11.42 -27.10 20.03
CA SER A 420 12.59 -26.83 19.19
C SER A 420 13.40 -25.64 19.71
N LEU A 421 12.71 -24.60 20.18
CA LEU A 421 13.34 -23.43 20.81
C LEU A 421 14.08 -23.80 22.09
N ARG A 422 13.52 -24.68 22.94
CA ARG A 422 14.21 -25.17 24.14
C ARG A 422 15.53 -25.85 23.81
N LYS A 423 15.57 -26.66 22.74
CA LYS A 423 16.80 -27.30 22.27
C LYS A 423 17.85 -26.26 21.87
N ALA A 424 17.46 -25.22 21.12
CA ALA A 424 18.36 -24.15 20.70
C ALA A 424 18.84 -23.27 21.87
N LEU A 425 17.97 -23.02 22.86
CA LEU A 425 18.28 -22.19 24.03
C LEU A 425 19.16 -22.92 25.06
N LYS A 426 19.16 -24.25 25.07
CA LYS A 426 19.86 -25.06 26.07
C LYS A 426 21.36 -24.75 26.08
N GLY A 427 21.87 -24.31 27.24
CA GLY A 427 23.28 -23.99 27.43
C GLY A 427 23.71 -22.60 26.94
N SER A 428 22.82 -21.84 26.31
CA SER A 428 23.12 -20.48 25.82
C SER A 428 23.37 -19.49 26.96
N ASP A 429 24.19 -18.47 26.70
CA ASP A 429 24.44 -17.39 27.66
C ASP A 429 23.20 -16.54 27.93
N LEU A 430 22.29 -16.44 26.96
CA LEU A 430 20.98 -15.81 27.15
C LEU A 430 20.20 -16.48 28.29
N VAL A 431 20.14 -17.82 28.31
CA VAL A 431 19.48 -18.55 29.40
C VAL A 431 20.20 -18.33 30.73
N LYS A 432 21.54 -18.39 30.75
CA LYS A 432 22.33 -18.15 31.98
C LYS A 432 22.04 -16.76 32.57
N ARG A 433 22.04 -15.72 31.72
CA ARG A 433 21.73 -14.33 32.12
C ARG A 433 20.27 -14.20 32.59
N ALA A 434 19.32 -14.76 31.84
CA ALA A 434 17.91 -14.75 32.23
C ALA A 434 17.66 -15.45 33.58
N VAL A 435 18.31 -16.58 33.83
CA VAL A 435 18.23 -17.29 35.12
C VAL A 435 18.83 -16.44 36.24
N SER A 436 19.98 -15.80 36.01
CA SER A 436 20.60 -14.90 36.98
C SER A 436 19.65 -13.75 37.36
N VAL A 437 19.09 -13.06 36.36
CA VAL A 437 18.14 -11.95 36.52
C VAL A 437 16.87 -12.43 37.24
N ALA A 438 16.29 -13.56 36.83
CA ALA A 438 15.08 -14.09 37.43
C ALA A 438 15.29 -14.52 38.90
N ARG A 439 16.46 -15.09 39.23
CA ARG A 439 16.83 -15.45 40.62
C ARG A 439 17.06 -14.21 41.48
N ALA A 440 17.80 -13.23 40.98
CA ALA A 440 18.06 -11.98 41.69
C ALA A 440 16.75 -11.23 41.97
N GLY A 441 15.88 -11.13 40.97
CA GLY A 441 14.59 -10.45 41.09
C GLY A 441 13.59 -11.16 42.00
N SER A 442 13.48 -12.48 41.91
CA SER A 442 12.55 -13.26 42.75
C SER A 442 12.93 -13.29 44.24
N ARG A 443 14.23 -13.14 44.56
CA ARG A 443 14.74 -13.08 45.95
C ARG A 443 14.95 -11.66 46.48
N GLY A 444 14.64 -10.63 45.68
CA GLY A 444 14.83 -9.24 46.08
C GLY A 444 13.95 -8.85 47.28
N PRO A 445 14.48 -8.02 48.22
CA PRO A 445 13.73 -7.59 49.39
C PRO A 445 12.45 -6.85 49.00
N GLU A 446 11.40 -6.97 49.81
CA GLU A 446 10.19 -6.19 49.59
C GLU A 446 10.47 -4.71 49.81
N ARG A 447 9.97 -3.86 48.90
CA ARG A 447 9.97 -2.42 49.08
C ARG A 447 9.15 -2.03 50.31
N ARG A 448 9.65 -1.07 51.09
CA ARG A 448 8.95 -0.52 52.27
C ARG A 448 7.66 0.17 51.84
N ALA A 449 6.66 0.19 52.72
CA ALA A 449 5.32 0.68 52.37
C ALA A 449 5.28 2.18 52.00
N ASP A 450 6.23 2.95 52.51
CA ASP A 450 6.38 4.40 52.37
C ASP A 450 7.39 4.81 51.28
N ASP A 451 8.14 3.87 50.70
CA ASP A 451 9.16 4.17 49.70
C ASP A 451 8.56 4.33 48.30
N CYS A 452 8.43 5.58 47.84
CA CYS A 452 7.97 5.90 46.49
C CYS A 452 9.10 6.17 45.48
N SER A 453 10.37 5.94 45.84
CA SER A 453 11.52 6.22 44.97
C SER A 453 11.57 5.30 43.74
N LEU A 454 11.91 5.85 42.58
CA LEU A 454 12.02 5.13 41.31
C LEU A 454 13.44 5.26 40.77
N LYS A 455 14.17 4.14 40.73
CA LYS A 455 15.50 4.05 40.13
C LYS A 455 15.35 3.88 38.62
N VAL A 456 15.29 4.99 37.88
CA VAL A 456 15.10 4.99 36.42
C VAL A 456 16.09 5.94 35.74
N MET A 457 16.83 5.43 34.76
CA MET A 457 17.80 6.22 34.00
C MET A 457 17.12 6.95 32.84
N LEU A 458 16.95 8.27 32.87
CA LEU A 458 16.27 9.05 31.81
C LEU A 458 17.17 9.29 30.57
N ARG A 459 16.55 9.38 29.38
CA ARG A 459 17.23 9.48 28.07
C ARG A 459 17.73 10.89 27.76
N CYS A 460 16.89 11.87 28.05
CA CYS A 460 17.21 13.26 27.82
C CYS A 460 18.00 13.79 29.00
N SER A 461 19.11 14.49 28.72
CA SER A 461 19.99 15.09 29.73
C SER A 461 19.71 16.59 29.94
N CYS A 462 18.61 17.12 29.38
CA CYS A 462 18.21 18.50 29.58
C CYS A 462 17.96 18.81 31.06
N ALA A 463 17.99 20.09 31.43
CA ALA A 463 17.79 20.53 32.81
C ALA A 463 16.47 20.00 33.40
N ASP A 464 15.40 19.96 32.58
CA ASP A 464 14.10 19.47 33.00
C ASP A 464 14.13 17.96 33.30
N CYS A 465 14.76 17.16 32.45
CA CYS A 465 14.89 15.72 32.70
C CYS A 465 15.81 15.42 33.89
N LYS A 466 16.83 16.24 34.16
CA LYS A 466 17.64 16.12 35.40
C LYS A 466 16.79 16.37 36.65
N GLN A 467 15.91 17.37 36.61
CA GLN A 467 14.98 17.65 37.72
C GLN A 467 13.95 16.53 37.89
N LEU A 468 13.39 16.02 36.79
CA LEU A 468 12.50 14.86 36.83
C LEU A 468 13.21 13.63 37.43
N HIS A 469 14.46 13.35 37.04
CA HIS A 469 15.25 12.26 37.59
C HIS A 469 15.47 12.40 39.11
N ALA A 470 15.80 13.61 39.57
CA ALA A 470 15.95 13.89 40.99
C ALA A 470 14.64 13.63 41.75
N PHE A 471 13.50 14.11 41.23
CA PHE A 471 12.19 13.85 41.82
C PHE A 471 11.85 12.35 41.85
N LEU A 472 12.12 11.62 40.75
CA LEU A 472 11.87 10.18 40.68
C LEU A 472 12.70 9.44 41.72
N SER A 473 13.96 9.84 41.94
CA SER A 473 14.87 9.21 42.90
C SER A 473 14.56 9.56 44.37
N ALA A 474 13.90 10.70 44.61
CA ALA A 474 13.56 11.16 45.95
C ALA A 474 12.40 10.36 46.58
N THR A 475 12.21 10.51 47.88
CA THR A 475 11.06 9.96 48.63
C THR A 475 9.83 10.89 48.62
N ASP A 476 9.94 12.08 48.02
CA ASP A 476 8.84 13.05 47.92
C ASP A 476 7.70 12.50 47.07
N ALA A 477 6.50 12.33 47.62
CA ALA A 477 5.37 11.76 46.87
C ALA A 477 4.80 12.72 45.81
N ARG A 478 5.07 14.03 45.92
CA ARG A 478 4.47 15.07 45.06
C ARG A 478 5.44 16.19 44.73
N LEU A 479 5.39 16.67 43.48
CA LEU A 479 6.11 17.84 43.01
C LEU A 479 5.17 18.72 42.18
N ASP A 480 5.00 19.97 42.59
CA ASP A 480 4.27 20.98 41.81
C ASP A 480 5.29 21.89 41.11
N TRP A 481 5.47 21.70 39.79
CA TRP A 481 6.58 22.29 39.04
C TRP A 481 6.12 23.35 38.02
N PRO A 482 6.39 24.66 38.24
CA PRO A 482 6.04 25.71 37.30
C PRO A 482 6.86 25.61 36.01
N LEU A 483 6.20 25.41 34.88
CA LEU A 483 6.86 25.17 33.58
C LEU A 483 6.05 25.82 32.46
N ALA A 484 6.70 26.29 31.38
CA ALA A 484 5.99 26.76 30.19
C ALA A 484 5.37 25.60 29.38
N LYS A 485 4.43 25.89 28.47
CA LYS A 485 3.65 24.87 27.71
C LYS A 485 4.54 23.83 27.02
N ALA A 486 5.55 24.26 26.26
CA ALA A 486 6.45 23.36 25.53
C ALA A 486 7.26 22.45 26.47
N ARG A 487 7.76 22.99 27.60
CA ARG A 487 8.51 22.22 28.61
C ARG A 487 7.62 21.19 29.31
N ARG A 488 6.37 21.54 29.63
CA ARG A 488 5.40 20.57 30.17
C ARG A 488 5.11 19.45 29.18
N GLN A 489 4.88 19.77 27.91
CA GLN A 489 4.64 18.78 26.87
C GLN A 489 5.81 17.81 26.69
N HIS A 490 7.05 18.32 26.78
CA HIS A 490 8.24 17.47 26.81
C HIS A 490 8.22 16.47 27.97
N ILE A 491 7.96 16.93 29.21
CA ILE A 491 7.93 16.04 30.38
C ILE A 491 6.79 15.02 30.31
N HIS A 492 5.60 15.41 29.83
CA HIS A 492 4.51 14.47 29.53
C HIS A 492 5.00 13.34 28.60
N GLY A 493 5.62 13.70 27.47
CA GLY A 493 6.16 12.72 26.52
C GLY A 493 7.25 11.82 27.12
N VAL A 494 8.12 12.34 27.99
CA VAL A 494 9.16 11.54 28.67
C VAL A 494 8.53 10.52 29.64
N ILE A 495 7.48 10.91 30.37
CA ILE A 495 6.79 10.01 31.29
C ILE A 495 6.02 8.93 30.51
N ASP A 496 5.28 9.33 29.47
CA ASP A 496 4.44 8.44 28.68
C ASP A 496 5.25 7.43 27.85
N SER A 497 6.32 7.88 27.19
CA SER A 497 7.19 7.00 26.39
C SER A 497 7.84 5.86 27.18
N ARG A 498 7.98 6.04 28.51
CA ARG A 498 8.56 5.06 29.44
C ARG A 498 7.53 4.37 30.31
N ALA A 499 6.25 4.73 30.17
CA ALA A 499 5.16 4.25 31.01
C ALA A 499 5.54 4.29 32.51
N LEU A 500 6.10 5.42 32.97
CA LEU A 500 6.50 5.57 34.38
C LEU A 500 5.23 5.61 35.26
N PRO A 501 5.24 4.97 36.44
CA PRO A 501 4.09 4.94 37.35
C PRO A 501 3.97 6.26 38.13
N VAL A 502 3.89 7.39 37.42
CA VAL A 502 3.77 8.74 37.99
C VAL A 502 2.60 9.44 37.32
N SER A 503 1.64 9.92 38.13
CA SER A 503 0.56 10.76 37.64
C SER A 503 1.12 12.14 37.26
N HIS A 504 0.73 12.65 36.10
CA HIS A 504 1.20 13.93 35.57
C HIS A 504 0.04 14.78 35.08
N VAL A 505 -0.28 15.86 35.81
CA VAL A 505 -1.45 16.71 35.53
C VAL A 505 -1.02 18.17 35.45
N THR A 506 -1.45 18.88 34.40
CA THR A 506 -1.23 20.34 34.32
C THR A 506 -2.31 21.07 35.11
N LEU A 507 -1.91 21.77 36.18
CA LEU A 507 -2.76 22.67 36.96
C LEU A 507 -2.77 24.08 36.34
N ARG A 508 -3.95 24.54 35.91
CA ARG A 508 -4.13 25.88 35.30
C ARG A 508 -4.24 26.98 36.37
N GLN A 509 -3.25 27.06 37.26
CA GLN A 509 -3.16 28.04 38.34
C GLN A 509 -1.81 28.77 38.27
N GLY A 510 -1.84 30.10 38.19
CA GLY A 510 -0.65 30.95 38.03
C GLY A 510 -0.08 30.96 36.60
N SER A 511 0.82 31.91 36.34
CA SER A 511 1.63 32.00 35.12
C SER A 511 3.11 31.98 35.50
N PRO A 512 3.90 30.98 35.06
CA PRO A 512 3.51 29.83 34.25
C PRO A 512 2.65 28.80 35.02
N HIS A 513 1.76 28.09 34.31
CA HIS A 513 1.00 26.96 34.87
C HIS A 513 1.93 25.86 35.42
N LYS A 514 1.45 25.11 36.42
CA LYS A 514 2.24 24.09 37.11
C LYS A 514 1.96 22.69 36.55
N LEU A 515 3.01 21.89 36.36
CA LEU A 515 2.91 20.45 36.15
C LEU A 515 2.99 19.75 37.51
N GLN A 516 1.90 19.14 37.94
CA GLN A 516 1.85 18.34 39.16
C GLN A 516 2.24 16.90 38.83
N LEU A 517 3.27 16.42 39.49
CA LEU A 517 3.71 15.04 39.46
C LEU A 517 3.38 14.37 40.79
N THR A 518 2.75 13.19 40.75
CA THR A 518 2.43 12.41 41.96
C THR A 518 2.88 10.97 41.81
N LYS A 519 3.68 10.48 42.76
CA LYS A 519 4.12 9.08 42.87
C LYS A 519 3.19 8.36 43.83
N ASP A 520 2.53 7.32 43.35
CA ASP A 520 1.70 6.45 44.18
C ASP A 520 2.52 5.25 44.65
N ALA A 521 2.92 5.25 45.92
CA ALA A 521 3.69 4.17 46.54
C ALA A 521 2.95 2.81 46.46
N GLY A 522 1.62 2.81 46.55
CA GLY A 522 0.79 1.62 46.42
C GLY A 522 0.83 1.04 45.00
N ALA A 523 0.68 1.88 43.98
CA ALA A 523 0.79 1.48 42.58
C ALA A 523 2.20 1.00 42.21
N ILE A 524 3.25 1.69 42.69
CA ILE A 524 4.65 1.31 42.49
C ILE A 524 4.91 -0.07 43.12
N ARG A 525 4.51 -0.27 44.39
CA ARG A 525 4.65 -1.56 45.07
C ARG A 525 3.88 -2.67 44.37
N LYS A 526 2.65 -2.41 43.89
CA LYS A 526 1.86 -3.39 43.12
C LYS A 526 2.58 -3.79 41.83
N ARG A 527 3.14 -2.81 41.10
CA ARG A 527 3.92 -3.05 39.88
C ARG A 527 5.18 -3.87 40.15
N GLU A 528 5.93 -3.55 41.21
CA GLU A 528 7.13 -4.32 41.59
C GLU A 528 6.79 -5.73 42.07
N LYS A 529 5.72 -5.91 42.85
CA LYS A 529 5.22 -7.23 43.22
C LYS A 529 4.85 -8.06 41.99
N ALA A 530 4.17 -7.47 41.01
CA ALA A 530 3.85 -8.13 39.75
C ALA A 530 5.12 -8.48 38.94
N HIS A 531 6.11 -7.58 38.92
CA HIS A 531 7.40 -7.84 38.27
C HIS A 531 8.17 -9.00 38.92
N ARG A 532 8.25 -9.03 40.26
CA ARG A 532 8.85 -10.14 41.02
C ARG A 532 8.12 -11.45 40.80
N ALA A 533 6.78 -11.44 40.83
CA ALA A 533 5.97 -12.61 40.54
C ALA A 533 6.22 -13.14 39.12
N ARG A 534 6.33 -12.26 38.13
CA ARG A 534 6.67 -12.62 36.75
C ARG A 534 8.07 -13.24 36.65
N GLN A 535 9.07 -12.66 37.32
CA GLN A 535 10.42 -13.22 37.38
C GLN A 535 10.44 -14.61 38.03
N GLY A 536 9.70 -14.80 39.12
CA GLY A 536 9.52 -16.11 39.76
C GLY A 536 8.86 -17.12 38.82
N ALA A 537 7.79 -16.73 38.12
CA ALA A 537 7.11 -17.59 37.15
C ALA A 537 8.02 -17.99 35.98
N VAL A 538 8.82 -17.07 35.44
CA VAL A 538 9.81 -17.38 34.39
C VAL A 538 10.87 -18.35 34.91
N LEU A 539 11.37 -18.16 36.14
CA LEU A 539 12.34 -19.08 36.75
C LEU A 539 11.76 -20.49 36.92
N SER A 540 10.54 -20.60 37.47
CA SER A 540 9.85 -21.89 37.61
C SER A 540 9.60 -22.55 36.27
N ALA A 541 9.21 -21.79 35.24
CA ALA A 541 9.02 -22.30 33.90
C ALA A 541 10.34 -22.83 33.31
N LEU A 542 11.45 -22.11 33.47
CA LEU A 542 12.79 -22.54 33.04
C LEU A 542 13.24 -23.82 33.74
N GLN A 543 12.93 -23.97 35.04
CA GLN A 543 13.23 -25.19 35.81
C GLN A 543 12.38 -26.37 35.33
N ALA A 544 11.09 -26.17 35.13
CA ALA A 544 10.16 -27.20 34.66
C ALA A 544 10.55 -27.78 33.29
N VAL A 545 11.15 -26.96 32.42
CA VAL A 545 11.61 -27.41 31.09
C VAL A 545 13.09 -27.83 31.05
N GLY A 546 13.76 -27.92 32.21
CA GLY A 546 15.14 -28.37 32.32
C GLY A 546 16.19 -27.40 31.76
N LEU A 547 15.84 -26.12 31.58
CA LEU A 547 16.76 -25.06 31.16
C LEU A 547 17.45 -24.36 32.34
N ALA A 548 16.95 -24.56 33.56
CA ALA A 548 17.56 -24.10 34.81
C ALA A 548 17.58 -25.22 35.85
N ARG A 549 18.58 -25.21 36.74
CA ARG A 549 18.57 -26.07 37.93
C ARG A 549 17.58 -25.50 38.96
N ALA A 550 16.93 -26.42 39.69
CA ALA A 550 16.08 -26.10 40.85
C ALA A 550 16.79 -25.16 41.83
#